data_AF-A0A844MXE3-F1
#
_entry.id   AF-A0A844MXE3-F1
#
_cell.length_a   1.000
_cell.length_b   1.000
_cell.length_c   1.000
_cell.angle_alpha   90.00
_cell.angle_beta   90.00
_cell.angle_gamma   90.00
#
_symmetry.space_group_name_H-M   'P 1'
#
loop_
_entity.id
_entity.type
_entity.pdbx_description
1 polymer ?
#
loop_
_entity_poly.entity_id
_entity_poly.type
_entity_poly.pdbx_seq_one_letter_code
_entity_poly.pdbx_strand_id
1 'polypeptide(L)' 'MGTKKPRLTIYLASQEILDKLQAIALEQQRSVSNLVSVALAEWITEYEKGKNK' A
#
# COMPACT_ATOMS: atom_id res chain seq x y z
N MET A 1 -25.71 1.09 -6.46
CA MET A 1 -25.04 0.17 -5.51
C MET A 1 -23.68 0.76 -5.18
N GLY A 2 -23.44 1.21 -3.94
CA GLY A 2 -22.10 1.69 -3.56
C GLY A 2 -21.12 0.53 -3.64
N THR A 3 -20.16 0.60 -4.55
CA THR A 3 -19.12 -0.41 -4.69
C THR A 3 -18.31 -0.43 -3.40
N LYS A 4 -18.52 -1.46 -2.57
CA LYS A 4 -17.71 -1.66 -1.37
C LYS A 4 -16.26 -1.84 -1.82
N LYS A 5 -15.35 -0.99 -1.33
CA LYS A 5 -13.92 -1.15 -1.61
C LYS A 5 -13.49 -2.56 -1.17
N PRO A 6 -12.76 -3.31 -2.01
CA PRO A 6 -12.26 -4.63 -1.63
C PRO A 6 -11.32 -4.52 -0.43
N ARG A 7 -11.37 -5.51 0.46
CA ARG A 7 -10.48 -5.61 1.62
C ARG A 7 -9.37 -6.60 1.31
N LEU A 8 -8.12 -6.18 1.52
CA LEU A 8 -6.93 -7.02 1.39
C LEU A 8 -6.28 -7.17 2.77
N THR A 9 -5.97 -8.40 3.17
CA THR A 9 -5.15 -8.68 4.37
C THR A 9 -3.73 -8.98 3.92
N ILE A 10 -2.75 -8.33 4.53
CA ILE A 10 -1.34 -8.47 4.19
C ILE A 10 -0.60 -9.03 5.40
N TYR A 11 0.14 -10.11 5.18
CA TYR A 11 1.06 -10.66 6.18
C TYR A 11 2.43 -10.05 5.95
N LEU A 12 2.92 -9.27 6.92
CA LEU A 12 4.23 -8.65 6.86
C LEU A 12 5.31 -9.63 7.33
N ALA A 13 6.49 -9.55 6.72
CA ALA A 13 7.61 -10.43 7.04
C ALA A 13 8.18 -10.19 8.46
N SER A 14 7.96 -9.01 9.03
CA SER A 14 8.36 -8.69 10.40
C SER A 14 7.51 -7.55 10.98
N GLN A 15 7.47 -7.48 12.31
CA GLN A 15 6.86 -6.37 13.05
C GLN A 15 7.59 -5.04 12.77
N GLU A 16 8.92 -5.08 12.59
CA GLU A 16 9.73 -3.88 12.29
C GLU A 16 9.25 -3.13 11.04
N ILE A 17 8.78 -3.86 10.02
CA ILE A 17 8.21 -3.26 8.80
C ILE A 17 6.91 -2.52 9.11
N LEU A 18 6.06 -3.09 9.99
CA LEU A 18 4.83 -2.44 10.42
C LEU A 18 5.13 -1.15 11.18
N ASP A 19 6.11 -1.19 12.09
CA ASP A 19 6.49 -0.02 12.89
C ASP A 19 7.04 1.10 12.00
N LYS A 20 7.88 0.76 11.01
CA LYS A 20 8.37 1.71 10.00
C LYS A 20 7.22 2.31 9.17
N LEU A 21 6.27 1.48 8.72
CA LEU A 21 5.09 1.97 7.99
C LEU A 21 4.22 2.90 8.83
N GLN A 22 4.05 2.60 10.12
CA GLN A 22 3.32 3.45 11.05
C GLN A 22 4.02 4.79 11.29
N ALA A 23 5.34 4.80 11.44
CA ALA A 23 6.12 6.02 11.59
C ALA A 23 5.98 6.94 10.36
N ILE A 24 6.08 6.38 9.15
CA ILE A 24 5.88 7.14 7.91
C ILE A 24 4.44 7.66 7.79
N ALA A 25 3.46 6.84 8.17
CA ALA A 25 2.05 7.23 8.18
C ALA A 25 1.79 8.42 9.12
N LEU A 26 2.39 8.39 10.31
CA LEU A 26 2.33 9.48 11.28
C LEU A 26 2.97 10.77 10.74
N GLU A 27 4.18 10.66 10.17
CA GLU A 27 4.91 11.80 9.61
C GLU A 27 4.11 12.49 8.48
N GLN A 28 3.49 11.70 7.60
CA GLN A 28 2.71 12.21 6.48
C GLN A 28 1.25 12.56 6.83
N GLN A 29 0.84 12.39 8.09
CA GLN A 29 -0.55 12.53 8.53
C GLN A 29 -1.55 11.71 7.68
N ARG A 30 -1.15 10.49 7.32
CA ARG A 30 -1.94 9.56 6.50
C ARG A 30 -2.18 8.26 7.26
N SER A 31 -3.11 7.44 6.79
CA SER A 31 -3.29 6.08 7.32
C SER A 31 -2.32 5.11 6.65
N VAL A 32 -1.87 4.09 7.38
CA VAL A 32 -1.06 2.98 6.81
C VAL A 32 -1.78 2.36 5.61
N SER A 33 -3.09 2.15 5.71
CA SER A 33 -3.90 1.61 4.60
C SER A 33 -3.84 2.49 3.35
N ASN A 34 -3.84 3.83 3.51
CA ASN A 34 -3.70 4.75 2.40
C ASN A 34 -2.31 4.65 1.76
N LEU A 35 -1.23 4.63 2.55
CA LEU A 35 0.14 4.48 2.05
C LEU A 35 0.32 3.17 1.27
N VAL A 36 -0.14 2.06 1.85
CA VAL A 36 -0.07 0.74 1.21
C VAL A 36 -0.88 0.72 -0.09
N SER A 37 -2.04 1.38 -0.12
CA SER A 37 -2.86 1.45 -1.34
C SER A 37 -2.17 2.24 -2.45
N VAL A 38 -1.52 3.36 -2.12
CA VAL A 38 -0.76 4.18 -3.08
C VAL A 38 0.44 3.41 -3.60
N ALA A 39 1.26 2.85 -2.71
CA ALA A 39 2.45 2.09 -3.09
C ALA A 39 2.11 0.87 -3.97
N LEU A 40 1.01 0.17 -3.66
CA LEU A 40 0.53 -0.95 -4.48
C LEU A 40 0.10 -0.48 -5.89
N ALA A 41 -0.61 0.64 -5.98
CA ALA A 41 -1.03 1.20 -7.27
C ALA A 41 0.17 1.64 -8.12
N GLU A 42 1.16 2.27 -7.52
CA GLU A 42 2.41 2.66 -8.19
C GLU A 42 3.17 1.43 -8.69
N TRP A 43 3.32 0.41 -7.85
CA TRP A 43 4.01 -0.83 -8.25
C TRP A 43 3.30 -1.55 -9.40
N ILE A 44 1.97 -1.65 -9.38
CA ILE A 44 1.18 -2.23 -10.49
C ILE A 44 1.42 -1.44 -11.77
N THR A 45 1.37 -0.11 -11.69
CA THR A 45 1.58 0.78 -12.84
C THR A 45 2.96 0.58 -13.46
N GLU A 46 4.01 0.48 -12.65
CA GLU A 46 5.37 0.23 -13.12
C GLU A 46 5.54 -1.18 -13.71
N TYR A 47 4.90 -2.19 -13.10
CA TYR A 47 4.91 -3.56 -13.62
C TYR A 47 4.23 -3.64 -15.01
N GLU A 48 3.10 -2.96 -15.20
CA GLU A 48 2.40 -2.91 -16.48
C GLU A 48 3.22 -2.18 -17.55
N LYS A 49 3.86 -1.06 -17.21
CA LYS A 49 4.78 -0.36 -18.13
C LYS A 49 5.94 -1.24 -18.58
N GLY A 50 6.51 -2.04 -17.68
CA GLY A 50 7.62 -2.95 -17.99
C GLY A 50 7.23 -4.14 -18.88
N LYS A 51 5.96 -4.56 -18.83
CA LYS A 51 5.43 -5.67 -19.64
C LYS A 51 5.05 -5.27 -21.06
N ASN A 52 4.78 -3.99 -21.30
CA ASN A 52 4.33 -3.46 -22.58
C ASN A 52 5.49 -3.01 -23.50
N LYS A 53 6.68 -3.58 -23.31
CA LYS A 53 7.92 -3.27 -24.03
C LYS A 53 8.54 -4.55 -24.58
#